data_AF-A0A0C2XG64-F1
#
_entry.id   AF-A0A0C2XG64-F1
#
_cell.length_a   1.000
_cell.length_b   1.000
_cell.length_c   1.000
_cell.angle_alpha   90.00
_cell.angle_beta   90.00
_cell.angle_gamma   90.00
#
_symmetry.space_group_name_H-M   'P 1'
#
loop_
_entity.id
_entity.type
_entity.pdbx_description
1 polymer ?
#
loop_
_entity_poly.entity_id
_entity_poly.type
_entity_poly.pdbx_seq_one_letter_code
_entity_poly.pdbx_strand_id
1 'polypeptide(L)'
;MVRTFKTPYVRTIAYRALGIDDVQEEIPLYPVNRSELMFEVAEYMFWNMSLDDPPSHWEVRARLLGDSSCQLSFGITTRIVEEAFYNVEQLPKLELMFRYPTISGHYSGPTHLLFYLHIVAKGSVFYYPDTSLFDRVQSERVRLRPIIALLALSTRDEVFQLELSAGLEEHCMVQLWDHYARIKDQPSHMLWFLDQLARYHAEIYWDYEPESLAIILTAVEKTLRLNADDGLVSSLPPLINSLRQLSGSMKTHFSHRKQHPVLVAYAERVWNNALTQLSTMTVSGERNVRSLSCARALNGSAAAAWLPMCL
;
A
#
# COMPACT_ATOMS: atom_id res chain seq x y z
N MET A 1 -23.95 -10.33 -13.16
CA MET A 1 -24.83 -9.20 -13.55
C MET A 1 -24.17 -8.51 -14.74
N VAL A 2 -24.77 -8.53 -15.94
CA VAL A 2 -24.16 -7.93 -17.15
C VAL A 2 -24.34 -6.41 -17.06
N ARG A 3 -23.26 -5.65 -16.83
CA ARG A 3 -23.30 -4.19 -16.88
C ARG A 3 -23.38 -3.76 -18.34
N THR A 4 -24.48 -3.12 -18.73
CA THR A 4 -24.64 -2.48 -20.03
C THR A 4 -23.88 -1.16 -20.04
N PHE A 5 -22.73 -1.12 -20.72
CA PHE A 5 -22.02 0.12 -21.02
C PHE A 5 -22.83 0.92 -22.04
N LYS A 6 -23.00 2.22 -21.80
CA LYS A 6 -23.98 3.05 -22.51
C LYS A 6 -23.65 3.31 -23.99
N THR A 7 -22.45 2.98 -24.46
CA THR A 7 -21.93 3.55 -25.72
C THR A 7 -21.05 2.55 -26.49
N PRO A 8 -21.44 2.13 -27.72
CA PRO A 8 -20.58 1.37 -28.66
C PRO A 8 -19.19 2.00 -28.85
N TYR A 9 -19.11 3.32 -28.73
CA TYR A 9 -17.88 4.10 -28.78
C TYR A 9 -16.82 3.71 -27.74
N VAL A 10 -17.20 3.38 -26.49
CA VAL A 10 -16.28 2.98 -25.42
C VAL A 10 -15.58 1.66 -25.78
N ARG A 11 -16.34 0.74 -26.37
CA ARG A 11 -15.84 -0.55 -26.88
C ARG A 11 -14.83 -0.33 -28.00
N THR A 12 -15.12 0.57 -28.94
CA THR A 12 -14.21 0.92 -30.05
C THR A 12 -12.89 1.51 -29.56
N ILE A 13 -12.92 2.42 -28.57
CA ILE A 13 -11.69 2.99 -27.99
C ILE A 13 -10.90 1.94 -27.22
N ALA A 14 -11.58 1.12 -26.41
CA ALA A 14 -10.94 0.03 -25.67
C ALA A 14 -10.23 -0.94 -26.63
N TYR A 15 -10.88 -1.33 -27.72
CA TYR A 15 -10.27 -2.22 -28.71
C TYR A 15 -9.08 -1.58 -29.44
N ARG A 16 -9.17 -0.31 -29.83
CA ARG A 16 -8.03 0.42 -30.40
C ARG A 16 -6.86 0.53 -29.42
N ALA A 17 -7.14 0.79 -28.13
CA ALA A 17 -6.10 0.84 -27.09
C ALA A 17 -5.41 -0.52 -26.88
N LEU A 18 -6.12 -1.62 -27.17
CA LEU A 18 -5.60 -2.98 -27.14
C LEU A 18 -4.96 -3.45 -28.46
N GLY A 19 -4.94 -2.60 -29.50
CA GLY A 19 -4.43 -2.97 -30.83
C GLY A 19 -5.30 -3.99 -31.56
N ILE A 20 -6.59 -4.05 -31.22
CA ILE A 20 -7.58 -4.89 -31.88
C ILE A 20 -8.21 -4.08 -33.02
N ASP A 21 -7.75 -4.30 -34.25
CA ASP A 21 -8.08 -3.51 -35.46
C ASP A 21 -9.48 -3.76 -36.05
N ASP A 22 -10.28 -4.63 -35.44
CA ASP A 22 -11.53 -5.15 -36.03
C ASP A 22 -12.76 -4.22 -35.92
N VAL A 23 -12.56 -2.94 -35.58
CA VAL A 23 -13.67 -2.01 -35.31
C VAL A 23 -13.68 -0.83 -36.27
N GLN A 24 -14.45 -0.98 -37.35
CA GLN A 24 -14.72 0.04 -38.38
C GLN A 24 -15.85 1.02 -38.01
N GLU A 25 -16.13 1.23 -36.72
CA GLU A 25 -17.16 2.20 -36.32
C GLU A 25 -16.60 3.63 -36.32
N GLU A 26 -17.31 4.55 -36.99
CA GLU A 26 -17.03 5.98 -36.95
C GLU A 26 -17.23 6.50 -35.53
N ILE A 27 -16.23 7.23 -35.02
CA ILE A 27 -16.27 7.87 -33.71
C ILE A 27 -17.08 9.18 -33.86
N PRO A 28 -18.28 9.31 -33.27
CA PRO A 28 -19.00 10.57 -33.33
C PRO A 28 -18.25 11.64 -32.52
N LEU A 29 -18.02 12.80 -33.14
CA LEU A 29 -17.39 13.98 -32.54
C LEU A 29 -18.38 14.71 -31.60
N TYR A 30 -18.73 14.10 -30.48
CA TYR A 30 -19.35 14.83 -29.37
C TYR A 30 -18.27 15.37 -28.44
N PRO A 31 -18.48 16.55 -27.82
CA PRO A 31 -17.62 17.01 -26.73
C PRO A 31 -17.87 16.13 -25.49
N VAL A 32 -17.30 14.93 -25.48
CA VAL A 32 -17.29 14.06 -24.30
C VAL A 32 -16.16 14.54 -23.40
N ASN A 33 -16.44 14.69 -22.10
CA ASN A 33 -15.41 14.95 -21.12
C ASN A 33 -14.40 13.80 -21.17
N ARG A 34 -13.17 14.09 -21.60
CA ARG A 34 -12.10 13.09 -21.79
C ARG A 34 -11.93 12.20 -20.56
N SER A 35 -12.06 12.76 -19.36
CA SER A 35 -11.92 12.01 -18.11
C SER A 35 -13.04 10.99 -17.89
N GLU A 36 -14.28 11.35 -18.21
CA GLU A 36 -15.44 10.47 -18.10
C GLU A 36 -15.38 9.33 -19.12
N LEU A 37 -14.88 9.63 -20.33
CA LEU A 37 -14.63 8.62 -21.35
C LEU A 37 -13.54 7.62 -20.93
N MET A 38 -12.43 8.12 -20.38
CA MET A 38 -11.37 7.26 -19.86
C MET A 38 -11.87 6.38 -18.70
N PHE A 39 -12.80 6.90 -17.89
CA PHE A 39 -13.48 6.13 -16.86
C PHE A 39 -14.28 4.96 -17.44
N GLU A 40 -15.16 5.22 -18.42
CA GLU A 40 -15.97 4.18 -19.04
C GLU A 40 -15.10 3.14 -19.78
N VAL A 41 -14.02 3.57 -20.42
CA VAL A 41 -13.06 2.68 -21.09
C VAL A 41 -12.34 1.79 -20.09
N ALA A 42 -11.81 2.34 -19.00
CA ALA A 42 -11.12 1.55 -17.97
C ALA A 42 -12.05 0.54 -17.30
N GLU A 43 -13.29 0.95 -16.97
CA GLU A 43 -14.30 0.01 -16.46
C GLU A 43 -14.63 -1.07 -17.49
N TYR A 44 -14.93 -0.70 -18.74
CA TYR A 44 -15.21 -1.66 -19.81
C TYR A 44 -14.07 -2.67 -19.96
N MET A 45 -12.83 -2.16 -19.98
CA MET A 45 -11.65 -2.99 -20.11
C MET A 45 -11.46 -3.93 -18.93
N PHE A 46 -11.82 -3.55 -17.70
CA PHE A 46 -11.80 -4.43 -16.52
C PHE A 46 -12.90 -5.50 -16.55
N TRP A 47 -14.14 -5.09 -16.84
CA TRP A 47 -15.27 -6.01 -16.77
C TRP A 47 -15.27 -7.05 -17.90
N ASN A 48 -14.61 -6.77 -19.02
CA ASN A 48 -14.50 -7.66 -20.18
C ASN A 48 -13.14 -8.36 -20.30
N MET A 49 -12.37 -8.49 -19.22
CA MET A 49 -11.08 -9.20 -19.25
C MET A 49 -11.26 -10.72 -19.26
N SER A 50 -10.39 -11.39 -20.02
CA SER A 50 -10.11 -12.81 -19.88
C SER A 50 -8.76 -13.01 -19.19
N LEU A 51 -8.64 -13.99 -18.30
CA LEU A 51 -7.34 -14.37 -17.72
C LEU A 51 -6.34 -14.85 -18.78
N ASP A 52 -6.84 -15.27 -19.95
CA ASP A 52 -6.04 -15.71 -21.09
C ASP A 52 -5.61 -14.55 -22.01
N ASP A 53 -5.95 -13.30 -21.67
CA ASP A 53 -5.52 -12.14 -22.47
C ASP A 53 -3.99 -12.00 -22.51
N PRO A 54 -3.40 -11.55 -23.63
CA PRO A 54 -1.96 -11.42 -23.77
C PRO A 54 -1.38 -10.37 -22.81
N PRO A 55 -0.09 -10.48 -22.42
CA PRO A 55 0.57 -9.55 -21.50
C PRO A 55 0.45 -8.07 -21.87
N SER A 56 0.49 -7.75 -23.17
CA SER A 56 0.33 -6.37 -23.67
C SER A 56 -1.03 -5.76 -23.28
N HIS A 57 -2.10 -6.55 -23.23
CA HIS A 57 -3.41 -6.06 -22.81
C HIS A 57 -3.41 -5.72 -21.32
N TRP A 58 -2.78 -6.55 -20.50
CA TRP A 58 -2.65 -6.30 -19.07
C TRP A 58 -1.81 -5.07 -18.76
N GLU A 59 -0.73 -4.84 -19.50
CA GLU A 59 0.08 -3.62 -19.38
C GLU A 59 -0.73 -2.35 -19.68
N VAL A 60 -1.51 -2.35 -20.78
CA VAL A 60 -2.37 -1.21 -21.12
C VAL A 60 -3.37 -0.95 -20.01
N ARG A 61 -4.03 -2.00 -19.50
CA ARG A 61 -5.00 -1.88 -18.40
C ARG A 61 -4.38 -1.38 -17.11
N ALA A 62 -3.20 -1.88 -16.74
CA ALA A 62 -2.48 -1.44 -15.56
C ALA A 62 -2.09 0.05 -15.64
N ARG A 63 -1.66 0.53 -16.82
CA ARG A 63 -1.37 1.95 -17.05
C ARG A 63 -2.61 2.84 -16.95
N LEU A 64 -3.75 2.37 -17.47
CA LEU A 64 -5.03 3.08 -17.38
C LEU A 64 -5.50 3.27 -15.93
N LEU A 65 -5.25 2.28 -15.06
CA LEU A 65 -5.53 2.38 -13.63
C LEU A 65 -4.46 3.17 -12.85
N GLY A 66 -3.24 3.18 -13.39
CA GLY A 66 -2.07 3.83 -12.80
C GLY A 66 -2.04 5.33 -12.87
N ASP A 67 -2.68 5.92 -13.88
CA ASP A 67 -2.56 7.33 -14.24
C ASP A 67 -3.07 8.26 -13.11
N SER A 68 -2.19 8.57 -12.16
CA SER A 68 -2.45 9.40 -10.98
C SER A 68 -2.69 10.87 -11.29
N SER A 69 -2.53 11.29 -12.57
CA SER A 69 -2.87 12.65 -13.01
C SER A 69 -4.37 12.95 -13.00
N CYS A 70 -5.21 11.93 -12.79
CA CYS A 70 -6.66 12.06 -12.76
C CYS A 70 -7.24 11.58 -11.43
N GLN A 71 -7.92 12.44 -10.66
CA GLN A 71 -8.72 11.99 -9.50
C GLN A 71 -9.74 10.90 -9.87
N LEU A 72 -10.12 10.81 -11.14
CA LEU A 72 -10.96 9.73 -11.66
C LEU A 72 -10.26 8.36 -11.68
N SER A 73 -8.95 8.26 -11.92
CA SER A 73 -8.24 6.97 -11.90
C SER A 73 -8.26 6.35 -10.50
N PHE A 74 -8.11 7.18 -9.46
CA PHE A 74 -8.27 6.75 -8.09
C PHE A 74 -9.69 6.22 -7.82
N GLY A 75 -10.73 6.91 -8.30
CA GLY A 75 -12.12 6.47 -8.18
C GLY A 75 -12.40 5.14 -8.90
N ILE A 76 -11.86 4.95 -10.11
CA ILE A 76 -12.00 3.70 -10.89
C ILE A 76 -11.32 2.55 -10.19
N THR A 77 -10.06 2.72 -9.83
CA THR A 77 -9.26 1.68 -9.17
C THR A 77 -9.90 1.32 -7.82
N THR A 78 -10.38 2.30 -7.06
CA THR A 78 -11.14 2.07 -5.82
C THR A 78 -12.38 1.22 -6.08
N ARG A 79 -13.22 1.56 -7.07
CA ARG A 79 -14.44 0.81 -7.36
C ARG A 79 -14.18 -0.62 -7.84
N ILE A 80 -13.18 -0.78 -8.71
CA ILE A 80 -12.75 -2.09 -9.22
C ILE A 80 -12.24 -2.97 -8.08
N VAL A 81 -11.38 -2.43 -7.21
CA VAL A 81 -10.82 -3.16 -6.07
C VAL A 81 -11.92 -3.49 -5.07
N GLU A 82 -12.84 -2.56 -4.80
CA GLU A 82 -13.97 -2.81 -3.91
C GLU A 82 -14.80 -4.00 -4.40
N GLU A 83 -15.14 -4.04 -5.69
CA GLU A 83 -15.93 -5.15 -6.17
C GLU A 83 -15.15 -6.47 -6.21
N ALA A 84 -13.86 -6.43 -6.56
CA ALA A 84 -13.04 -7.63 -6.51
C ALA A 84 -12.84 -8.16 -5.08
N PHE A 85 -12.90 -7.28 -4.08
CA PHE A 85 -12.82 -7.67 -2.68
C PHE A 85 -14.07 -8.44 -2.22
N TYR A 86 -15.26 -8.09 -2.72
CA TYR A 86 -16.51 -8.78 -2.40
C TYR A 86 -16.89 -9.86 -3.42
N ASN A 87 -16.17 -9.98 -4.54
CA ASN A 87 -16.40 -10.97 -5.58
C ASN A 87 -15.13 -11.75 -5.91
N VAL A 88 -15.03 -12.95 -5.35
CA VAL A 88 -13.90 -13.88 -5.46
C VAL A 88 -13.46 -14.14 -6.90
N GLU A 89 -14.40 -14.14 -7.85
CA GLU A 89 -14.10 -14.41 -9.27
C GLU A 89 -13.27 -13.29 -9.94
N GLN A 90 -13.32 -12.07 -9.41
CA GLN A 90 -12.61 -10.92 -9.99
C GLN A 90 -11.21 -10.73 -9.40
N LEU A 91 -10.92 -11.35 -8.26
CA LEU A 91 -9.65 -11.19 -7.55
C LEU A 91 -8.42 -11.63 -8.37
N PRO A 92 -8.42 -12.77 -9.08
CA PRO A 92 -7.28 -13.16 -9.91
C PRO A 92 -6.97 -12.16 -11.03
N LYS A 93 -8.02 -11.52 -11.59
CA LYS A 93 -7.87 -10.49 -12.62
C LYS A 93 -7.20 -9.24 -12.04
N LEU A 94 -7.62 -8.84 -10.85
CA LEU A 94 -7.03 -7.70 -10.14
C LEU A 94 -5.57 -7.96 -9.77
N GLU A 95 -5.25 -9.16 -9.27
CA GLU A 95 -3.87 -9.57 -9.01
C GLU A 95 -3.00 -9.43 -10.26
N LEU A 96 -3.49 -9.93 -11.40
CA LEU A 96 -2.74 -9.92 -12.65
C LEU A 96 -2.49 -8.50 -13.14
N MET A 97 -3.46 -7.59 -12.99
CA MET A 97 -3.27 -6.17 -13.33
C MET A 97 -2.20 -5.50 -12.48
N PHE A 98 -2.20 -5.71 -11.17
CA PHE A 98 -1.21 -5.11 -10.28
C PHE A 98 0.20 -5.70 -10.42
N ARG A 99 0.39 -6.80 -11.15
CA ARG A 99 1.73 -7.29 -11.50
C ARG A 99 2.47 -6.37 -12.47
N TYR A 100 1.74 -5.58 -13.26
CA TYR A 100 2.34 -4.70 -14.24
C TYR A 100 2.56 -3.30 -13.63
N PRO A 101 3.68 -2.65 -13.97
CA PRO A 101 3.97 -1.30 -13.49
C PRO A 101 2.94 -0.32 -14.04
N THR A 102 2.30 0.43 -13.13
CA THR A 102 1.18 1.30 -13.46
C THR A 102 1.67 2.70 -13.90
N ILE A 103 2.77 3.21 -13.33
CA ILE A 103 3.61 4.34 -13.81
C ILE A 103 5.06 4.15 -13.30
N SER A 104 6.06 4.73 -13.97
CA SER A 104 7.40 4.96 -13.41
C SER A 104 7.33 5.69 -12.06
N GLY A 105 7.78 5.05 -10.97
CA GLY A 105 7.80 5.62 -9.63
C GLY A 105 6.56 5.33 -8.77
N HIS A 106 5.53 4.70 -9.33
CA HIS A 106 4.46 4.07 -8.55
C HIS A 106 4.77 2.59 -8.37
N TYR A 107 4.78 2.13 -7.12
CA TYR A 107 5.06 0.73 -6.78
C TYR A 107 4.03 -0.18 -7.44
N SER A 108 4.44 -1.35 -7.90
CA SER A 108 3.55 -2.39 -8.42
C SER A 108 3.68 -3.64 -7.57
N GLY A 109 2.75 -4.57 -7.72
CA GLY A 109 2.78 -5.86 -7.07
C GLY A 109 1.87 -5.98 -5.83
N PRO A 110 2.10 -7.03 -5.01
CA PRO A 110 1.19 -7.40 -3.92
C PRO A 110 0.96 -6.32 -2.86
N THR A 111 1.97 -5.48 -2.60
CA THR A 111 1.89 -4.36 -1.63
C THR A 111 0.89 -3.30 -2.08
N HIS A 112 0.87 -2.98 -3.37
CA HIS A 112 -0.03 -2.00 -3.95
C HIS A 112 -1.48 -2.48 -3.92
N LEU A 113 -1.72 -3.76 -4.24
CA LEU A 113 -3.06 -4.37 -4.11
C LEU A 113 -3.55 -4.29 -2.65
N LEU A 114 -2.71 -4.66 -1.68
CA LEU A 114 -3.05 -4.59 -0.25
C LEU A 114 -3.37 -3.16 0.21
N PHE A 115 -2.66 -2.16 -0.31
CA PHE A 115 -2.95 -0.76 -0.03
C PHE A 115 -4.31 -0.31 -0.56
N TYR A 116 -4.65 -0.66 -1.81
CA TYR A 116 -5.99 -0.35 -2.31
C TYR A 116 -7.07 -1.14 -1.56
N LEU A 117 -6.82 -2.40 -1.20
CA LEU A 117 -7.71 -3.17 -0.34
C LEU A 117 -7.93 -2.48 1.02
N HIS A 118 -6.90 -1.87 1.62
CA HIS A 118 -7.05 -1.06 2.84
C HIS A 118 -7.97 0.15 2.65
N ILE A 119 -7.88 0.82 1.50
CA ILE A 119 -8.70 2.00 1.19
C ILE A 119 -10.16 1.60 1.03
N VAL A 120 -10.43 0.49 0.35
CA VAL A 120 -11.79 0.13 -0.08
C VAL A 120 -12.52 -0.84 0.83
N ALA A 121 -11.82 -1.61 1.66
CA ALA A 121 -12.44 -2.58 2.56
C ALA A 121 -13.33 -1.84 3.56
N LYS A 122 -14.64 -1.83 3.26
CA LYS A 122 -15.69 -1.29 4.11
C LYS A 122 -15.99 -2.28 5.24
N GLY A 123 -16.67 -1.77 6.27
CA GLY A 123 -16.89 -2.52 7.49
C GLY A 123 -15.75 -2.33 8.48
N SER A 124 -15.86 -3.03 9.60
CA SER A 124 -14.92 -2.93 10.69
C SER A 124 -14.78 -4.26 11.37
N VAL A 125 -13.57 -4.52 11.81
CA VAL A 125 -13.21 -5.67 12.60
C VAL A 125 -13.13 -5.20 14.04
N PHE A 126 -13.72 -5.97 14.93
CA PHE A 126 -13.58 -5.74 16.36
C PHE A 126 -12.44 -6.62 16.86
N TYR A 127 -11.41 -5.95 17.35
CA TYR A 127 -10.18 -6.57 17.82
C TYR A 127 -10.04 -6.35 19.32
N TYR A 128 -9.62 -7.40 20.01
CA TYR A 128 -9.31 -7.37 21.44
C TYR A 128 -7.78 -7.35 21.55
N PRO A 129 -7.15 -6.16 21.65
CA PRO A 129 -5.70 -6.10 21.74
C PRO A 129 -5.23 -6.79 23.01
N ASP A 130 -4.22 -7.64 22.85
CA ASP A 130 -3.46 -8.14 23.97
C ASP A 130 -2.87 -6.92 24.71
N THR A 131 -3.26 -6.77 25.97
CA THR A 131 -3.09 -5.55 26.79
C THR A 131 -1.63 -5.09 26.95
N SER A 132 -0.65 -5.89 26.53
CA SER A 132 0.78 -5.59 26.57
C SER A 132 1.23 -4.46 25.62
N LEU A 133 0.49 -4.18 24.54
CA LEU A 133 0.80 -3.06 23.65
C LEU A 133 0.30 -1.71 24.19
N PHE A 134 -0.62 -1.74 25.16
CA PHE A 134 -1.31 -0.57 25.66
C PHE A 134 -1.47 -0.66 27.18
N ASP A 135 -0.35 -0.53 27.91
CA ASP A 135 -0.27 -0.66 29.39
C ASP A 135 -1.25 0.23 30.21
N ARG A 136 -2.09 1.06 29.57
CA ARG A 136 -3.01 1.99 30.24
C ARG A 136 -4.34 2.22 29.53
N VAL A 137 -4.67 1.46 28.50
CA VAL A 137 -5.99 1.54 27.85
C VAL A 137 -6.77 0.34 28.36
N GLN A 138 -7.87 0.58 29.08
CA GLN A 138 -8.85 -0.49 29.31
C GLN A 138 -9.26 -0.97 27.91
N SER A 139 -8.92 -2.21 27.55
CA SER A 139 -9.22 -2.81 26.24
C SER A 139 -10.73 -2.95 26.08
N GLU A 140 -11.40 -1.84 25.85
CA GLU A 140 -12.67 -1.84 25.16
C GLU A 140 -12.43 -2.40 23.76
N ARG A 141 -13.46 -3.09 23.26
CA ARG A 141 -13.53 -3.62 21.92
C ARG A 141 -13.09 -2.57 20.89
N VAL A 142 -11.92 -2.73 20.27
CA VAL A 142 -11.36 -1.73 19.34
C VAL A 142 -11.92 -1.97 17.95
N ARG A 143 -12.42 -0.91 17.32
CA ARG A 143 -12.94 -0.95 15.96
C ARG A 143 -11.82 -0.62 14.96
N LEU A 144 -11.37 -1.62 14.21
CA LEU A 144 -10.30 -1.50 13.23
C LEU A 144 -10.81 -1.67 11.80
N ARG A 145 -10.07 -1.12 10.84
CA ARG A 145 -10.24 -1.51 9.43
C ARG A 145 -9.66 -2.90 9.18
N PRO A 146 -10.20 -3.68 8.23
CA PRO A 146 -9.78 -5.06 7.98
C PRO A 146 -8.27 -5.27 7.87
N ILE A 147 -7.59 -4.49 7.02
CA ILE A 147 -6.14 -4.59 6.85
C ILE A 147 -5.37 -4.27 8.14
N ILE A 148 -5.82 -3.29 8.93
CA ILE A 148 -5.13 -2.95 10.19
C ILE A 148 -5.33 -4.06 11.22
N ALA A 149 -6.51 -4.68 11.26
CA ALA A 149 -6.71 -5.85 12.11
C ALA A 149 -5.75 -6.99 11.73
N LEU A 150 -5.53 -7.24 10.43
CA LEU A 150 -4.58 -8.26 9.98
C LEU A 150 -3.14 -7.97 10.39
N LEU A 151 -2.71 -6.71 10.44
CA LEU A 151 -1.38 -6.33 10.95
C LEU A 151 -1.17 -6.69 12.43
N ALA A 152 -2.26 -6.80 13.20
CA ALA A 152 -2.21 -7.18 14.61
C ALA A 152 -2.12 -8.70 14.81
N LEU A 153 -2.53 -9.49 13.81
CA LEU A 153 -2.55 -10.94 13.86
C LEU A 153 -1.17 -11.55 13.60
N SER A 154 -0.89 -12.67 14.26
CA SER A 154 0.33 -13.47 14.10
C SER A 154 0.11 -14.65 13.16
N THR A 155 -1.08 -15.26 13.20
CA THR A 155 -1.39 -16.49 12.46
C THR A 155 -2.71 -16.42 11.69
N ARG A 156 -2.87 -17.31 10.71
CA ARG A 156 -4.09 -17.38 9.89
C ARG A 156 -5.31 -17.74 10.75
N ASP A 157 -5.12 -18.62 11.72
CA ASP A 157 -6.21 -19.14 12.53
C ASP A 157 -6.85 -18.06 13.42
N GLU A 158 -6.10 -17.00 13.74
CA GLU A 158 -6.61 -15.84 14.47
C GLU A 158 -7.63 -15.03 13.66
N VAL A 159 -7.64 -15.16 12.33
CA VAL A 159 -8.66 -14.51 11.47
C VAL A 159 -10.06 -14.97 11.84
N PHE A 160 -10.23 -16.25 12.18
CA PHE A 160 -11.52 -16.84 12.58
C PHE A 160 -11.97 -16.42 13.98
N GLN A 161 -11.10 -15.76 14.75
CA GLN A 161 -11.41 -15.24 16.08
C GLN A 161 -11.88 -13.78 16.03
N LEU A 162 -11.82 -13.14 14.85
CA LEU A 162 -12.24 -11.76 14.65
C LEU A 162 -13.76 -11.64 14.64
N GLU A 163 -14.28 -10.66 15.37
CA GLU A 163 -15.69 -10.30 15.27
C GLU A 163 -15.87 -9.27 14.14
N LEU A 164 -16.66 -9.62 13.13
CA LEU A 164 -16.86 -8.82 11.92
C LEU A 164 -18.13 -7.98 12.00
N SER A 165 -18.06 -6.72 11.56
CA SER A 165 -19.27 -5.90 11.39
C SER A 165 -20.16 -6.43 10.27
N ALA A 166 -21.45 -6.09 10.30
CA ALA A 166 -22.37 -6.38 9.21
C ALA A 166 -21.82 -5.90 7.85
N GLY A 167 -21.84 -6.79 6.85
CA GLY A 167 -21.37 -6.53 5.48
C GLY A 167 -19.92 -6.92 5.18
N LEU A 168 -19.15 -7.37 6.18
CA LEU A 168 -17.83 -7.96 5.98
C LEU A 168 -17.91 -9.46 6.25
N GLU A 169 -17.67 -10.27 5.22
CA GLU A 169 -17.74 -11.72 5.31
C GLU A 169 -16.38 -12.34 5.67
N GLU A 170 -16.39 -13.48 6.36
CA GLU A 170 -15.19 -14.20 6.78
C GLU A 170 -14.29 -14.57 5.60
N HIS A 171 -14.89 -15.00 4.48
CA HIS A 171 -14.15 -15.39 3.29
C HIS A 171 -13.33 -14.23 2.72
N CYS A 172 -13.84 -12.98 2.82
CA CYS A 172 -13.10 -11.77 2.43
C CYS A 172 -11.86 -11.58 3.32
N MET A 173 -12.00 -11.81 4.63
CA MET A 173 -10.87 -11.71 5.58
C MET A 173 -9.80 -12.77 5.34
N VAL A 174 -10.21 -14.01 5.06
CA VAL A 174 -9.29 -15.10 4.69
C VAL A 174 -8.52 -14.75 3.41
N GLN A 175 -9.19 -14.15 2.41
CA GLN A 175 -8.52 -13.70 1.19
C GLN A 175 -7.50 -12.59 1.45
N LEU A 176 -7.88 -11.57 2.24
CA LEU A 176 -6.93 -10.52 2.62
C LEU A 176 -5.72 -11.10 3.34
N TRP A 177 -5.94 -12.08 4.23
CA TRP A 177 -4.84 -12.78 4.89
C TRP A 177 -3.93 -13.45 3.87
N ASP A 178 -4.48 -14.17 2.89
CA ASP A 178 -3.68 -14.88 1.89
C ASP A 178 -2.82 -13.93 1.04
N HIS A 179 -3.27 -12.69 0.79
CA HIS A 179 -2.44 -11.66 0.18
C HIS A 179 -1.39 -11.09 1.13
N TYR A 180 -1.80 -10.77 2.36
CA TYR A 180 -0.93 -10.26 3.41
C TYR A 180 0.22 -11.23 3.71
N ALA A 181 -0.08 -12.53 3.79
CA ALA A 181 0.87 -13.59 4.05
C ALA A 181 1.99 -13.68 2.99
N ARG A 182 1.76 -13.22 1.75
CA ARG A 182 2.79 -13.20 0.70
C ARG A 182 3.88 -12.16 0.96
N ILE A 183 3.56 -11.10 1.72
CA ILE A 183 4.50 -10.02 2.03
C ILE A 183 4.96 -10.00 3.49
N LYS A 184 4.23 -10.66 4.40
CA LYS A 184 4.42 -10.44 5.84
C LYS A 184 5.82 -10.79 6.36
N ASP A 185 6.44 -11.80 5.75
CA ASP A 185 7.75 -12.31 6.11
C ASP A 185 8.87 -11.75 5.21
N GLN A 186 8.55 -10.77 4.35
CA GLN A 186 9.47 -10.12 3.41
C GLN A 186 9.68 -8.67 3.85
N PRO A 187 10.78 -8.36 4.59
CA PRO A 187 10.96 -7.07 5.23
C PRO A 187 10.81 -5.88 4.29
N SER A 188 11.45 -5.92 3.10
CA SER A 188 11.36 -4.83 2.13
C SER A 188 9.92 -4.57 1.69
N HIS A 189 9.18 -5.61 1.29
CA HIS A 189 7.80 -5.48 0.85
C HIS A 189 6.87 -5.01 1.99
N MET A 190 7.05 -5.54 3.20
CA MET A 190 6.28 -5.09 4.35
C MET A 190 6.57 -3.62 4.68
N LEU A 191 7.83 -3.19 4.69
CA LEU A 191 8.17 -1.78 4.92
C LEU A 191 7.60 -0.86 3.84
N TRP A 192 7.58 -1.28 2.57
CA TRP A 192 6.91 -0.54 1.50
C TRP A 192 5.42 -0.38 1.74
N PHE A 193 4.76 -1.44 2.15
CA PHE A 193 3.34 -1.40 2.46
C PHE A 193 3.04 -0.49 3.66
N LEU A 194 3.83 -0.59 4.73
CA LEU A 194 3.71 0.27 5.91
C LEU A 194 4.04 1.74 5.62
N ASP A 195 4.97 2.00 4.71
CA ASP A 195 5.24 3.34 4.18
C ASP A 195 4.01 3.94 3.49
N GLN A 196 3.32 3.16 2.63
CA GLN A 196 2.09 3.62 1.97
C GLN A 196 0.97 3.92 2.98
N LEU A 197 0.78 3.07 3.99
CA LEU A 197 -0.19 3.30 5.07
C LEU A 197 0.17 4.56 5.89
N ALA A 198 1.44 4.73 6.24
CA ALA A 198 1.90 5.91 6.99
C ALA A 198 1.67 7.20 6.20
N ARG A 199 1.98 7.24 4.90
CA ARG A 199 1.71 8.41 4.03
C ARG A 199 0.22 8.70 3.92
N TYR A 200 -0.58 7.67 3.68
CA TYR A 200 -2.04 7.83 3.58
C TYR A 200 -2.63 8.46 4.85
N HIS A 201 -2.21 8.01 6.04
CA HIS A 201 -2.70 8.57 7.30
C HIS A 201 -2.08 9.92 7.67
N ALA A 202 -0.90 10.24 7.16
CA ALA A 202 -0.28 11.54 7.36
C ALA A 202 -0.92 12.63 6.50
N GLU A 203 -1.26 12.32 5.24
CA GLU A 203 -1.58 13.32 4.21
C GLU A 203 -3.06 13.30 3.76
N ILE A 204 -3.69 12.12 3.70
CA ILE A 204 -5.01 11.94 3.06
C ILE A 204 -6.11 11.72 4.10
N TYR A 205 -5.86 10.87 5.10
CA TYR A 205 -6.86 10.45 6.09
C TYR A 205 -6.35 10.62 7.52
N TRP A 206 -6.48 11.84 8.04
CA TRP A 206 -5.97 12.26 9.36
C TRP A 206 -6.94 11.98 10.53
N ASP A 207 -8.21 11.70 10.26
CA ASP A 207 -9.22 11.37 11.29
C ASP A 207 -9.28 9.86 11.55
N TYR A 208 -8.18 9.30 12.06
CA TYR A 208 -8.05 7.88 12.35
C TYR A 208 -7.93 7.58 13.83
N GLU A 209 -8.28 6.36 14.24
CA GLU A 209 -8.21 5.98 15.65
C GLU A 209 -6.75 5.76 16.09
N PRO A 210 -6.33 6.28 17.27
CA PRO A 210 -4.98 6.12 17.82
C PRO A 210 -4.49 4.67 17.84
N GLU A 211 -5.38 3.72 18.13
CA GLU A 211 -5.12 2.29 18.19
C GLU A 211 -4.65 1.76 16.83
N SER A 212 -5.21 2.28 15.75
CA SER A 212 -4.86 1.83 14.42
C SER A 212 -3.47 2.34 14.01
N LEU A 213 -3.14 3.57 14.38
CA LEU A 213 -1.80 4.12 14.19
C LEU A 213 -0.74 3.37 15.03
N ALA A 214 -1.08 3.01 16.26
CA ALA A 214 -0.21 2.20 17.11
C ALA A 214 0.07 0.81 16.50
N ILE A 215 -0.92 0.18 15.88
CA ILE A 215 -0.74 -1.09 15.16
C ILE A 215 0.21 -0.92 13.97
N ILE A 216 0.07 0.14 13.17
CA ILE A 216 0.99 0.44 12.06
C ILE A 216 2.43 0.60 12.59
N LEU A 217 2.62 1.39 13.64
CA LEU A 217 3.94 1.60 14.26
C LEU A 217 4.53 0.31 14.83
N THR A 218 3.70 -0.52 15.45
CA THR A 218 4.10 -1.85 15.96
C THR A 218 4.51 -2.77 14.81
N ALA A 219 3.78 -2.76 13.71
CA ALA A 219 4.12 -3.55 12.53
C ALA A 219 5.46 -3.10 11.92
N VAL A 220 5.75 -1.79 11.89
CA VAL A 220 7.08 -1.28 11.48
C VAL A 220 8.17 -1.83 12.40
N GLU A 221 8.00 -1.69 13.71
CA GLU A 221 8.99 -2.15 14.69
C GLU A 221 9.24 -3.66 14.59
N LYS A 222 8.18 -4.46 14.45
CA LYS A 222 8.29 -5.91 14.22
C LYS A 222 9.06 -6.23 12.93
N THR A 223 8.75 -5.52 11.84
CA THR A 223 9.39 -5.73 10.53
C THR A 223 10.88 -5.39 10.57
N LEU A 224 11.27 -4.32 11.26
CA LEU A 224 12.68 -3.93 11.41
C LEU A 224 13.51 -4.97 12.19
N ARG A 225 12.88 -5.85 12.96
CA ARG A 225 13.55 -6.93 13.70
C ARG A 225 13.67 -8.24 12.89
N LEU A 226 13.06 -8.32 11.72
CA LEU A 226 13.20 -9.45 10.83
C LEU A 226 14.60 -9.47 10.19
N ASN A 227 15.02 -10.64 9.71
CA ASN A 227 16.29 -10.77 8.98
C ASN A 227 16.25 -9.92 7.71
N ALA A 228 17.26 -9.09 7.50
CA ALA A 228 17.33 -8.18 6.36
C ALA A 228 17.33 -8.94 5.02
N ASP A 229 16.57 -8.43 4.05
CA ASP A 229 16.60 -8.85 2.65
C ASP A 229 17.36 -7.82 1.78
N ASP A 230 17.59 -8.16 0.51
CA ASP A 230 18.34 -7.31 -0.44
C ASP A 230 17.68 -5.94 -0.69
N GLY A 231 16.37 -5.81 -0.44
CA GLY A 231 15.59 -4.59 -0.65
C GLY A 231 15.46 -3.69 0.58
N LEU A 232 15.90 -4.13 1.75
CA LEU A 232 15.64 -3.42 3.01
C LEU A 232 16.26 -2.00 3.00
N VAL A 233 17.50 -1.87 2.54
CA VAL A 233 18.22 -0.57 2.52
C VAL A 233 17.51 0.47 1.64
N SER A 234 16.95 0.07 0.50
CA SER A 234 16.21 0.98 -0.39
C SER A 234 14.82 1.33 0.12
N SER A 235 14.23 0.47 0.96
CA SER A 235 12.88 0.64 1.50
C SER A 235 12.83 1.55 2.74
N LEU A 236 13.96 1.69 3.46
CA LEU A 236 14.05 2.48 4.70
C LEU A 236 13.91 4.01 4.50
N PRO A 237 14.60 4.68 3.55
CA PRO A 237 14.53 6.14 3.44
C PRO A 237 13.12 6.69 3.18
N PRO A 238 12.31 6.12 2.27
CA PRO A 238 10.91 6.53 2.08
C PRO A 238 10.09 6.40 3.37
N LEU A 239 10.17 5.23 4.02
CA LEU A 239 9.47 4.97 5.28
C LEU A 239 9.86 5.98 6.37
N ILE A 240 11.16 6.28 6.52
CA ILE A 240 11.66 7.25 7.51
C ILE A 240 11.02 8.62 7.29
N ASN A 241 10.89 9.07 6.04
CA ASN A 241 10.23 10.33 5.73
C ASN A 241 8.74 10.29 6.09
N SER A 242 8.05 9.20 5.75
CA SER A 242 6.64 9.00 6.02
C SER A 242 6.32 8.90 7.50
N LEU A 243 7.17 8.24 8.31
CA LEU A 243 7.05 8.19 9.76
C LEU A 243 7.23 9.58 10.39
N ARG A 244 8.16 10.38 9.87
CA ARG A 244 8.36 11.77 10.32
C ARG A 244 7.13 12.63 10.01
N GLN A 245 6.57 12.49 8.80
CA GLN A 245 5.33 13.18 8.41
C GLN A 245 4.15 12.74 9.28
N LEU A 246 4.02 11.42 9.52
CA LEU A 246 2.97 10.86 10.36
C LEU A 246 3.06 11.39 11.79
N SER A 247 4.26 11.42 12.40
CA SER A 247 4.46 12.02 13.73
C SER A 247 4.10 13.51 13.76
N GLY A 248 4.45 14.26 12.71
CA GLY A 248 4.04 15.66 12.55
C GLY A 248 2.52 15.82 12.49
N SER A 249 1.84 15.01 11.67
CA SER A 249 0.39 14.99 11.53
C SER A 249 -0.30 14.58 12.84
N MET A 250 0.26 13.63 13.58
CA MET A 250 -0.22 13.28 14.92
C MET A 250 -0.15 14.50 15.85
N LYS A 251 0.97 15.24 15.88
CA LYS A 251 1.11 16.44 16.71
C LYS A 251 0.07 17.52 16.40
N THR A 252 -0.28 17.70 15.13
CA THR A 252 -1.25 18.72 14.70
C THR A 252 -2.70 18.31 14.91
N HIS A 253 -3.07 17.06 14.58
CA HIS A 253 -4.47 16.63 14.51
C HIS A 253 -5.00 15.92 15.76
N PHE A 254 -4.13 15.44 16.65
CA PHE A 254 -4.53 14.64 17.82
C PHE A 254 -4.34 15.36 19.16
N SER A 255 -4.02 16.65 19.16
CA SER A 255 -3.73 17.47 20.35
C SER A 255 -4.80 17.40 21.45
N HIS A 256 -6.04 17.02 21.11
CA HIS A 256 -7.16 16.93 22.05
C HIS A 256 -7.40 15.52 22.64
N ARG A 257 -6.71 14.47 22.18
CA ARG A 257 -6.92 13.09 22.65
C ARG A 257 -5.99 12.75 23.82
N LYS A 258 -6.51 12.12 24.89
CA LYS A 258 -5.72 11.80 26.11
C LYS A 258 -4.48 10.92 25.86
N GLN A 259 -4.52 10.06 24.85
CA GLN A 259 -3.42 9.14 24.50
C GLN A 259 -2.36 9.78 23.59
N HIS A 260 -2.57 11.02 23.16
CA HIS A 260 -1.75 11.71 22.15
C HIS A 260 -0.25 11.78 22.46
N PRO A 261 0.20 12.21 23.66
CA PRO A 261 1.63 12.37 23.91
C PRO A 261 2.39 11.03 23.87
N VAL A 262 1.75 9.96 24.33
CA VAL A 262 2.34 8.62 24.38
C VAL A 262 2.51 8.07 22.96
N LEU A 263 1.49 8.21 22.11
CA LEU A 263 1.54 7.72 20.74
C LEU A 263 2.55 8.51 19.89
N VAL A 264 2.62 9.83 20.06
CA VAL A 264 3.62 10.68 19.38
C VAL A 264 5.04 10.28 19.78
N ALA A 265 5.30 10.10 21.08
CA ALA A 265 6.60 9.64 21.56
C ALA A 265 6.94 8.23 21.03
N TYR A 266 5.93 7.36 20.89
CA TYR A 266 6.13 6.05 20.28
C TYR A 266 6.50 6.16 18.80
N ALA A 267 5.81 7.00 18.03
CA ALA A 267 6.13 7.26 16.63
C ALA A 267 7.56 7.78 16.45
N GLU A 268 7.99 8.72 17.30
CA GLU A 268 9.36 9.24 17.31
C GLU A 268 10.41 8.16 17.63
N ARG A 269 10.11 7.27 18.59
CA ARG A 269 10.97 6.12 18.90
C ARG A 269 11.13 5.19 17.70
N VAL A 270 10.02 4.82 17.05
CA VAL A 270 10.04 3.93 15.87
C VAL A 270 10.80 4.58 14.71
N TRP A 271 10.59 5.88 14.49
CA TRP A 271 11.35 6.65 13.50
C TRP A 271 12.86 6.65 13.78
N ASN A 272 13.27 6.90 15.03
CA ASN A 272 14.68 6.85 15.43
C ASN A 272 15.27 5.45 15.24
N ASN A 273 14.53 4.39 15.58
CA ASN A 273 14.98 3.01 15.36
C ASN A 273 15.23 2.72 13.87
N ALA A 274 14.34 3.19 12.98
CA ALA A 274 14.51 3.04 11.53
C ALA A 274 15.75 3.81 11.03
N LEU A 275 15.99 5.02 11.53
CA LEU A 275 17.20 5.81 11.23
C LEU A 275 18.48 5.11 11.69
N THR A 276 18.48 4.55 12.91
CA THR A 276 19.62 3.79 13.44
C THR A 276 19.87 2.56 12.59
N GLN A 277 18.83 1.81 12.23
CA GLN A 277 18.95 0.63 11.37
C GLN A 277 19.58 0.98 10.02
N LEU A 278 19.10 2.03 9.34
CA LEU A 278 19.67 2.50 8.08
C LEU A 278 21.16 2.89 8.22
N SER A 279 21.50 3.60 9.29
CA SER A 279 22.89 3.99 9.59
C SER A 279 23.78 2.78 9.85
N THR A 280 23.31 1.79 10.62
CA THR A 280 24.08 0.57 10.90
C THR A 280 24.29 -0.26 9.63
N MET A 281 23.25 -0.44 8.82
CA MET A 281 23.37 -1.19 7.57
C MET A 281 24.30 -0.52 6.56
N THR A 282 24.29 0.82 6.49
CA THR A 282 25.17 1.56 5.57
C THR A 282 26.64 1.51 6.01
N VAL A 283 26.91 1.54 7.32
CA VAL A 283 28.28 1.49 7.87
C VAL A 283 28.86 0.06 7.90
N SER A 284 28.04 -0.96 8.20
CA SER A 284 28.49 -2.33 8.46
C SER A 284 28.32 -3.32 7.29
N GLY A 285 27.73 -2.90 6.16
CA GLY A 285 27.51 -3.78 5.02
C GLY A 285 28.80 -4.18 4.29
N GLU A 286 29.00 -5.48 4.01
CA GLU A 286 30.19 -6.02 3.32
C GLU A 286 30.44 -5.39 1.94
N ARG A 287 29.37 -5.02 1.22
CA ARG A 287 29.47 -4.24 -0.04
C ARG A 287 30.09 -2.86 0.16
N ASN A 288 29.85 -2.23 1.30
CA ASN A 288 30.39 -0.90 1.63
C ASN A 288 31.78 -0.97 2.26
N VAL A 289 32.14 -2.08 2.93
CA VAL A 289 33.53 -2.31 3.35
C VAL A 289 34.46 -2.32 2.13
N ARG A 290 34.06 -2.93 1.01
CA ARG A 290 34.80 -2.84 -0.26
C ARG A 290 34.84 -1.42 -0.84
N SER A 291 33.71 -0.71 -0.91
CA SER A 291 33.69 0.68 -1.41
C SER A 291 34.51 1.64 -0.55
N LEU A 292 34.45 1.51 0.78
CA LEU A 292 35.26 2.28 1.74
C LEU A 292 36.74 1.88 1.70
N SER A 293 37.05 0.61 1.41
CA SER A 293 38.43 0.13 1.21
C SER A 293 39.01 0.59 -0.13
N CYS A 294 38.20 0.72 -1.19
CA CYS A 294 38.63 1.26 -2.48
C CYS A 294 38.82 2.79 -2.42
N ALA A 295 38.00 3.50 -1.65
CA ALA A 295 38.18 4.95 -1.40
C ALA A 295 39.43 5.27 -0.58
N ARG A 296 39.96 4.31 0.20
CA ARG A 296 41.25 4.46 0.92
C ARG A 296 42.48 4.28 0.01
N ALA A 297 42.36 3.61 -1.14
CA ALA A 297 43.48 3.26 -1.99
C ALA A 297 43.73 4.26 -3.15
N LEU A 298 42.73 5.08 -3.48
CA LEU A 298 42.82 6.09 -4.53
C LEU A 298 42.76 7.49 -3.91
N ASN A 299 43.95 8.04 -3.63
CA ASN A 299 44.24 9.41 -3.23
C ASN A 299 44.06 9.73 -1.74
N GLY A 300 45.15 10.12 -1.08
CA GLY A 300 45.10 10.74 0.24
C GLY A 300 44.20 11.99 0.19
N SER A 301 43.23 12.06 1.11
CA SER A 301 42.15 13.06 1.23
C SER A 301 41.06 12.92 0.14
N ALA A 302 39.76 12.68 0.42
CA ALA A 302 38.92 13.15 1.52
C ALA A 302 37.76 12.17 1.84
N ALA A 303 38.00 11.14 2.65
CA ALA A 303 36.92 10.34 3.26
C ALA A 303 36.32 11.01 4.51
N ALA A 304 36.88 12.15 4.96
CA ALA A 304 36.41 12.90 6.12
C ALA A 304 35.13 13.72 5.87
N ALA A 305 34.65 13.82 4.63
CA ALA A 305 33.50 14.64 4.26
C ALA A 305 32.14 13.90 4.30
N TRP A 306 32.13 12.58 4.54
CA TRP A 306 30.91 11.74 4.49
C TRP A 306 30.46 11.24 5.86
N LEU A 307 31.23 11.50 6.91
CA LEU A 307 30.82 11.27 8.29
C LEU A 307 30.53 12.64 8.92
N PRO A 308 29.32 12.93 9.41
CA PRO A 308 29.19 14.00 10.38
C PRO A 308 29.96 13.54 11.62
N MET A 309 31.19 14.04 11.77
CA MET A 309 31.86 13.98 13.06
C MET A 309 31.09 14.90 14.00
N CYS A 310 30.28 14.31 14.87
CA CYS A 310 29.90 14.96 16.11
C CYS A 310 31.19 15.17 16.92
N LEU A 311 31.60 16.43 17.05
CA LEU A 311 32.30 16.93 18.24
C LEU A 311 31.23 17.44 19.21
#